data_AF-A0AAN6XZP8-F1
#
_entry.id   AF-A0AAN6XZP8-F1
#
_cell.length_a   1.000
_cell.length_b   1.000
_cell.length_c   1.000
_cell.angle_alpha   90.00
_cell.angle_beta   90.00
_cell.angle_gamma   90.00
#
_symmetry.space_group_name_H-M   'P 1'
#
loop_
_entity.id
_entity.type
_entity.pdbx_description
1 polymer ?
#
loop_
_entity_poly.entity_id
_entity_poly.type
_entity_poly.pdbx_seq_one_letter_code
_entity_poly.pdbx_strand_id
1 'polypeptide(L)'
;MKFLSTLLLSAMASMVTAVPVEEEAAVAARVPAAEAEAAELETRQTASGCIYFAAPRCCVPTVCQCANGWIYQINQDAMNAGRHGCDPPWGFIATSNSRFPGYCC
;
A
#
# COMPACT_ATOMS: atom_id res chain seq x y z
N MET A 1 -10.13 -56.07 -15.60
CA MET A 1 -10.61 -55.31 -16.77
C MET A 1 -9.86 -53.98 -16.72
N LYS A 2 -8.65 -53.80 -17.27
CA LYS A 2 -8.09 -53.90 -18.64
C LYS A 2 -8.67 -52.84 -19.60
N PHE A 3 -7.76 -52.09 -20.25
CA PHE A 3 -7.88 -51.04 -21.29
C PHE A 3 -8.12 -49.62 -20.74
N LEU A 4 -7.46 -48.53 -21.20
CA LEU A 4 -6.58 -48.22 -22.34
C LEU A 4 -5.98 -46.82 -22.01
N SER A 5 -4.68 -46.61 -21.81
CA SER A 5 -3.68 -46.22 -22.81
C SER A 5 -4.11 -45.15 -23.82
N THR A 6 -3.68 -43.90 -23.60
CA THR A 6 -3.31 -42.96 -24.67
C THR A 6 -2.26 -41.96 -24.16
N LEU A 7 -1.00 -42.33 -24.38
CA LEU A 7 0.14 -41.41 -24.48
C LEU A 7 -0.07 -40.53 -25.72
N LEU A 8 0.02 -39.21 -25.56
CA LEU A 8 0.23 -38.28 -26.68
C LEU A 8 1.48 -37.45 -26.38
N LEU A 9 2.61 -37.96 -26.90
CA LEU A 9 3.81 -37.18 -27.19
C LEU A 9 3.49 -36.24 -28.36
N SER A 10 3.70 -34.94 -28.20
CA SER A 10 3.88 -34.04 -29.35
C SER A 10 5.19 -33.29 -29.20
N ALA A 11 6.01 -33.43 -30.24
CA ALA A 11 7.35 -32.91 -30.36
C ALA A 11 7.37 -31.43 -30.79
N MET A 12 8.32 -30.71 -30.19
CA MET A 12 9.23 -29.68 -30.73
C MET A 12 8.78 -28.76 -31.87
N ALA A 13 8.91 -27.44 -31.63
CA ALA A 13 9.48 -26.51 -32.60
C ALA A 13 10.01 -25.25 -31.88
N SER A 14 11.32 -25.16 -31.75
CA SER A 14 12.03 -23.91 -31.47
C SER A 14 12.01 -23.02 -32.71
N MET A 15 11.59 -21.77 -32.58
CA MET A 15 11.98 -20.72 -33.52
C MET A 15 12.54 -19.56 -32.71
N VAL A 16 13.87 -19.51 -32.69
CA VAL A 16 14.65 -18.34 -32.31
C VAL A 16 14.50 -17.34 -33.45
N THR A 17 13.82 -16.23 -33.19
CA THR A 17 13.93 -15.01 -34.00
C THR A 17 14.69 -13.98 -33.17
N ALA A 18 15.96 -13.80 -33.52
CA ALA A 18 16.77 -12.68 -33.08
C ALA A 18 16.19 -11.40 -33.71
N VAL A 19 15.76 -10.48 -32.85
CA VAL A 19 15.29 -9.14 -33.23
C VAL A 19 16.36 -8.16 -32.72
N PRO A 20 16.74 -7.15 -33.52
CA PRO A 20 17.95 -6.35 -33.35
C PRO A 20 18.08 -5.64 -32.01
N VAL A 21 19.35 -5.53 -31.59
CA VAL A 21 19.86 -4.58 -30.61
C VAL A 21 19.60 -3.17 -31.15
N GLU A 22 18.53 -2.54 -30.69
CA GLU A 22 18.39 -1.10 -30.73
C GLU A 22 18.95 -0.53 -29.44
N GLU A 23 20.06 0.19 -29.63
CA GLU A 23 20.70 1.11 -28.72
C GLU A 23 19.72 2.24 -28.37
N GLU A 24 18.78 1.97 -27.46
CA GLU A 24 18.01 3.03 -26.81
C GLU A 24 18.91 3.67 -25.77
N ALA A 25 19.68 4.63 -26.27
CA ALA A 25 20.35 5.64 -25.49
C ALA A 25 19.38 6.19 -24.42
N ALA A 26 19.83 6.04 -23.17
CA ALA A 26 19.71 7.05 -22.12
C ALA A 26 18.39 7.85 -22.07
N VAL A 27 17.40 7.32 -21.35
CA VAL A 27 16.68 8.15 -20.38
C VAL A 27 16.57 7.34 -19.09
N ALA A 28 17.59 7.47 -18.24
CA ALA A 28 17.39 7.28 -16.82
C ALA A 28 16.35 8.33 -16.41
N ALA A 29 15.07 7.94 -16.47
CA ALA A 29 13.96 8.71 -15.96
C ALA A 29 14.22 8.86 -14.45
N ARG A 30 14.92 9.93 -14.09
CA ARG A 30 14.81 10.51 -12.77
C ARG A 30 13.38 11.01 -12.71
N VAL A 31 12.47 10.12 -12.33
CA VAL A 31 11.18 10.55 -11.80
C VAL A 31 11.55 11.56 -10.73
N PRO A 32 11.25 12.85 -10.89
CA PRO A 32 11.50 13.84 -9.86
C PRO A 32 10.91 13.29 -8.57
N ALA A 33 11.67 13.39 -7.46
CA ALA A 33 11.24 12.87 -6.17
C ALA A 33 9.79 13.29 -5.83
N ALA A 34 9.36 14.46 -6.29
CA ALA A 34 8.00 14.96 -6.20
C ALA A 34 6.92 14.06 -6.85
N GLU A 35 7.18 13.42 -7.99
CA GLU A 35 6.24 12.49 -8.65
C GLU A 35 6.20 11.12 -7.96
N ALA A 36 7.33 10.67 -7.40
CA ALA A 36 7.38 9.46 -6.57
C ALA A 36 6.67 9.68 -5.21
N GLU A 37 6.84 10.85 -4.60
CA GLU A 37 6.13 11.24 -3.37
C GLU A 37 4.62 11.40 -3.63
N ALA A 38 4.22 11.99 -4.76
CA ALA A 38 2.81 12.09 -5.15
C ALA A 38 2.16 10.71 -5.36
N ALA A 39 2.86 9.77 -6.01
CA ALA A 39 2.39 8.41 -6.18
C ALA A 39 2.29 7.65 -4.84
N GLU A 40 3.24 7.86 -3.93
CA GLU A 40 3.19 7.27 -2.57
C GLU A 40 2.02 7.84 -1.76
N LEU A 41 1.76 9.15 -1.87
CA LEU A 41 0.62 9.83 -1.25
C LEU A 41 -0.72 9.32 -1.79
N GLU A 42 -0.81 9.06 -3.09
CA GLU A 42 -2.00 8.47 -3.73
C GLU A 42 -2.25 7.04 -3.22
N THR A 43 -1.20 6.20 -3.12
CA THR A 43 -1.33 4.84 -2.57
C THR A 43 -1.70 4.78 -1.08
N ARG A 44 -1.50 5.89 -0.35
CA ARG A 44 -1.94 6.01 1.05
C ARG A 44 -3.40 6.41 1.20
N GLN A 45 -4.11 6.70 0.11
CA GLN A 45 -5.49 7.14 0.20
C GLN A 45 -6.42 5.99 0.58
N THR A 46 -7.04 6.12 1.75
CA THR A 46 -8.14 5.28 2.20
C THR A 46 -9.47 5.91 1.79
N ALA A 47 -10.54 5.11 1.68
CA ALA A 47 -11.87 5.66 1.43
C ALA A 47 -12.33 6.59 2.58
N SER A 48 -11.85 6.36 3.79
CA SER A 48 -12.06 7.22 4.95
C SER A 48 -11.29 8.55 4.94
N GLY A 49 -10.26 8.69 4.09
CA GLY A 49 -9.33 9.84 4.14
C GLY A 49 -8.49 9.91 5.44
N CYS A 50 -8.35 8.77 6.12
CA CYS A 50 -7.63 8.63 7.39
C CYS A 50 -6.46 7.66 7.26
N ILE A 51 -5.28 8.09 7.72
CA ILE A 51 -4.04 7.33 7.61
C ILE A 51 -3.47 7.00 9.00
N TYR A 52 -2.56 6.04 9.05
CA TYR A 52 -1.77 5.81 10.26
C TYR A 52 -0.88 7.01 10.55
N PHE A 53 -0.91 7.48 11.78
CA PHE A 53 -0.08 8.57 12.29
C PHE A 53 0.50 8.18 13.65
N ALA A 54 1.73 8.61 13.92
CA ALA A 54 2.35 8.50 15.24
C ALA A 54 3.26 9.70 15.49
N ALA A 55 3.22 10.24 16.70
CA ALA A 55 4.16 11.27 17.15
C ALA A 55 4.72 10.86 18.53
N PRO A 56 5.68 9.92 18.57
CA PRO A 56 6.19 9.36 19.82
C PRO A 56 6.90 10.42 20.69
N ARG A 57 7.49 11.45 20.07
CA ARG A 57 8.06 12.62 20.76
C ARG A 57 7.00 13.44 21.53
N CYS A 58 5.73 13.33 21.13
CA CYS A 58 4.58 14.04 21.70
C CYS A 58 3.64 13.13 22.48
N CYS A 59 4.07 11.93 22.83
CA CYS A 59 3.26 10.93 23.52
C CYS A 59 1.97 10.54 22.77
N VAL A 60 1.95 10.73 21.44
CA VAL A 60 0.86 10.23 20.59
C VAL A 60 1.30 8.89 20.00
N PRO A 61 0.67 7.76 20.40
CA PRO A 61 0.98 6.44 19.84
C PRO A 61 0.49 6.33 18.40
N THR A 62 0.62 5.16 17.79
CA THR A 62 0.03 4.90 16.47
C THR A 62 -1.50 4.97 16.56
N VAL A 63 -2.08 5.87 15.78
CA VAL A 63 -3.51 6.19 15.72
C VAL A 63 -3.92 6.41 14.27
N CYS A 64 -5.22 6.55 14.02
CA CYS A 64 -5.73 6.99 12.72
C CYS A 64 -5.96 8.50 12.74
N GLN A 65 -5.25 9.23 11.88
CA GLN A 65 -5.42 10.68 11.71
C GLN A 65 -6.00 10.97 10.33
N CYS A 66 -7.10 11.74 10.30
CA CYS A 66 -7.79 12.12 9.07
C CYS A 66 -7.35 13.50 8.58
N ALA A 67 -7.68 13.84 7.34
CA ALA A 67 -7.30 15.12 6.71
C ALA A 67 -7.78 16.37 7.49
N ASN A 68 -8.84 16.27 8.28
CA ASN A 68 -9.34 17.34 9.16
C ASN A 68 -8.58 17.45 10.49
N GLY A 69 -7.54 16.64 10.71
CA GLY A 69 -6.72 16.60 11.93
C GLY A 69 -7.32 15.75 13.06
N TRP A 70 -8.52 15.20 12.90
CA TRP A 70 -9.15 14.38 13.92
C TRP A 70 -8.46 13.03 14.06
N ILE A 71 -8.47 12.53 15.28
CA ILE A 71 -7.75 11.35 15.70
C ILE A 71 -8.75 10.30 16.18
N TYR A 72 -8.59 9.09 15.66
CA TYR A 72 -9.42 7.94 15.93
C TYR A 72 -8.58 6.73 16.30
N GLN A 73 -9.24 5.76 16.93
CA GLN A 73 -8.66 4.45 17.19
C GLN A 73 -8.45 3.68 15.88
N ILE A 74 -7.43 2.83 15.89
CA ILE A 74 -7.21 1.85 14.82
C ILE A 74 -8.32 0.81 14.89
N ASN A 75 -8.91 0.51 13.73
CA ASN A 75 -9.86 -0.56 13.52
C ASN A 75 -9.14 -1.90 13.45
N GLN A 76 -9.07 -2.58 14.60
CA GLN A 76 -8.39 -3.85 14.72
C GLN A 76 -9.09 -4.96 13.92
N ASP A 77 -10.42 -4.90 13.80
CA ASP A 77 -11.19 -5.87 13.01
C ASP A 77 -10.90 -5.73 11.52
N ALA A 78 -10.72 -4.50 11.02
CA ALA A 78 -10.27 -4.28 9.66
C ALA A 78 -8.89 -4.91 9.42
N MET A 79 -7.94 -4.72 10.33
CA MET A 79 -6.61 -5.33 10.20
C MET A 79 -6.64 -6.85 10.29
N ASN A 80 -7.43 -7.42 11.20
CA ASN A 80 -7.61 -8.86 11.32
C ASN A 80 -8.23 -9.47 10.04
N ALA A 81 -9.04 -8.69 9.31
CA ALA A 81 -9.60 -9.05 8.02
C ALA A 81 -8.66 -8.76 6.82
N GLY A 82 -7.41 -8.36 7.06
CA GLY A 82 -6.43 -8.03 6.01
C GLY A 82 -6.68 -6.70 5.30
N ARG A 83 -7.50 -5.81 5.89
CA ARG A 83 -7.79 -4.46 5.37
C ARG A 83 -7.00 -3.39 6.11
N HIS A 84 -7.05 -2.16 5.61
CA HIS A 84 -6.41 -1.02 6.24
C HIS A 84 -7.11 -0.67 7.56
N GLY A 85 -6.39 -0.60 8.67
CA GLY A 85 -6.94 -0.35 10.01
C GLY A 85 -7.47 1.06 10.24
N CYS A 86 -7.22 2.00 9.33
CA CYS A 86 -7.87 3.31 9.35
C CYS A 86 -9.01 3.44 8.34
N ASP A 87 -9.44 2.33 7.72
CA ASP A 87 -10.50 2.33 6.70
C ASP A 87 -11.57 1.23 6.93
N PRO A 88 -12.68 1.56 7.61
CA PRO A 88 -12.97 2.81 8.31
C PRO A 88 -12.21 2.91 9.65
N PRO A 89 -11.97 4.12 10.19
CA PRO A 89 -11.43 4.29 11.52
C PRO A 89 -12.46 3.86 12.59
N TRP A 90 -12.01 3.72 13.84
CA TRP A 90 -12.85 3.33 14.98
C TRP A 90 -13.20 4.52 15.87
N GLY A 91 -13.30 4.31 17.19
CA GLY A 91 -13.77 5.32 18.14
C GLY A 91 -12.98 6.62 18.05
N PHE A 92 -13.70 7.74 18.10
CA PHE A 92 -13.12 9.08 18.16
C PHE A 92 -12.30 9.27 19.43
N ILE A 93 -11.15 9.92 19.31
CA ILE A 93 -10.25 10.23 20.43
C ILE A 93 -10.15 11.73 20.65
N ALA A 94 -9.76 12.50 19.62
CA ALA A 94 -9.47 13.93 19.76
C ALA A 94 -9.60 14.67 18.42
N THR A 95 -9.79 15.99 18.47
CA THR A 95 -9.86 16.85 17.27
C THR A 95 -8.49 17.28 16.74
N SER A 96 -7.41 17.09 17.50
CA SER A 96 -6.04 17.43 17.12
C SER A 96 -5.03 16.72 18.02
N ASN A 97 -3.75 16.71 17.63
CA ASN A 97 -2.66 16.13 18.43
C ASN A 97 -2.58 16.75 19.83
N SER A 98 -2.69 18.08 19.93
CA SER A 98 -2.66 18.80 21.22
C SER A 98 -3.83 18.52 22.15
N ARG A 99 -4.90 17.89 21.63
CA ARG A 99 -6.06 17.44 22.42
C ARG A 99 -6.01 15.94 22.72
N PHE A 100 -4.97 15.24 22.27
CA PHE A 100 -4.80 13.82 22.51
C PHE A 100 -4.58 13.54 24.01
N PRO A 101 -5.23 12.52 24.60
CA PRO A 101 -5.00 12.15 26.00
C PRO A 101 -3.52 11.82 26.27
N GLY A 102 -2.89 12.57 27.17
CA GLY A 102 -1.47 12.38 27.51
C GLY A 102 -0.49 13.07 26.56
N TYR A 103 -0.95 13.99 25.70
CA TYR A 103 -0.06 14.80 24.86
C TYR A 103 1.02 15.50 25.69
N CYS A 104 2.29 15.38 25.24
CA CYS A 104 3.47 15.82 25.99
C CYS A 104 4.46 16.67 25.17
N CYS A 105 3.98 17.22 24.07
CA CYS A 105 4.59 18.35 23.38
C CYS A 105 3.86 19.65 23.79
#